data_AF-A0A660Y202-F1
#
_entry.id   AF-A0A660Y202-F1
#
_cell.length_a   1.000
_cell.length_b   1.000
_cell.length_c   1.000
_cell.angle_alpha   90.00
_cell.angle_beta   90.00
_cell.angle_gamma   90.00
#
_symmetry.space_group_name_H-M   'P 1'
#
loop_
_entity.id
_entity.type
_entity.pdbx_description
1 polymer ?
#
loop_
_entity_poly.entity_id
_entity_poly.type
_entity_poly.pdbx_seq_one_letter_code
_entity_poly.pdbx_strand_id
1 'polypeptide(L)'
;MIREIRLYGDAVLRRTAKPISDISEEVVRLAEDMTETMFARRGIGLAAPQVGESISLAVVDLSLGDEKGRTLVLINPEVVGQEGE
;
A
#
# COMPACT_ATOMS: atom_id res chain seq x y z
N MET A 1 11.84 -7.06 -0.50
CA MET A 1 11.52 -8.45 -0.08
C MET A 1 10.03 -8.69 -0.23
N ILE A 2 9.61 -9.86 -0.73
CA ILE A 2 8.19 -10.25 -0.78
C ILE A 2 7.66 -10.53 0.64
N ARG A 3 6.59 -9.84 1.01
CA ARG A 3 5.89 -9.98 2.30
C ARG A 3 4.70 -10.95 2.20
N GLU A 4 4.33 -11.53 3.34
CA GLU A 4 3.15 -12.37 3.46
C GLU A 4 1.88 -11.50 3.42
N ILE A 5 0.93 -11.86 2.55
CA ILE A 5 -0.37 -11.18 2.49
C ILE A 5 -1.29 -11.78 3.55
N ARG A 6 -1.83 -10.92 4.41
CA ARG A 6 -2.87 -11.24 5.39
C ARG A 6 -4.20 -11.42 4.66
N LEU A 7 -4.87 -12.53 4.95
CA LEU A 7 -6.16 -12.88 4.34
C LEU A 7 -7.32 -12.48 5.26
N TYR A 8 -8.53 -12.51 4.70
CA TYR A 8 -9.76 -12.23 5.43
C TYR A 8 -9.83 -13.00 6.76
N GLY A 9 -10.19 -12.30 7.82
CA GLY A 9 -10.24 -12.84 9.19
C GLY A 9 -9.06 -12.41 10.07
N ASP A 10 -7.94 -11.94 9.49
CA ASP A 10 -6.85 -11.36 10.26
C ASP A 10 -7.30 -10.06 10.97
N ALA A 11 -7.02 -9.96 12.26
CA ALA A 11 -7.41 -8.82 13.08
C ALA A 11 -6.75 -7.51 12.63
N VAL A 12 -5.57 -7.54 12.01
CA VAL A 12 -4.90 -6.33 11.52
C VAL A 12 -5.71 -5.60 10.46
N LEU A 13 -6.47 -6.35 9.64
CA LEU A 13 -7.29 -5.80 8.56
C LEU A 13 -8.50 -5.00 9.05
N ARG A 14 -8.83 -5.10 10.35
CA ARG A 14 -9.90 -4.34 11.00
C ARG A 14 -9.40 -3.18 11.87
N ARG A 15 -8.08 -3.06 12.07
CA ARG A 15 -7.51 -1.99 12.88
C ARG A 15 -7.41 -0.71 12.06
N THR A 16 -7.71 0.42 12.69
CA THR A 16 -7.45 1.73 12.09
C THR A 16 -5.94 1.92 11.92
N ALA A 17 -5.53 2.20 10.68
CA ALA A 17 -4.15 2.48 10.34
C ALA A 17 -3.69 3.81 10.98
N LYS A 18 -2.52 3.81 11.61
CA LYS A 18 -1.97 5.01 12.26
C LYS A 18 -1.29 5.92 11.22
N PRO A 19 -1.45 7.25 11.33
CA PRO A 19 -0.69 8.18 10.50
C PRO A 19 0.83 8.01 10.70
N ILE A 20 1.58 8.20 9.62
CA ILE A 20 3.04 8.21 9.62
C ILE A 20 3.52 9.63 9.92
N SER A 21 4.27 9.82 11.01
CA SER A 21 4.77 11.13 11.42
C SER A 21 6.10 11.53 10.77
N ASP A 22 6.89 10.55 10.36
CA ASP A 22 8.19 10.74 9.72
C ASP A 22 8.41 9.69 8.63
N ILE A 23 8.92 10.11 7.48
CA ILE A 23 9.22 9.22 6.36
C ILE A 23 10.64 8.70 6.55
N SER A 24 10.77 7.81 7.53
CA SER A 24 12.04 7.16 7.83
C SER A 24 12.44 6.18 6.73
N GLU A 25 13.70 5.75 6.75
CA GLU A 25 14.15 4.69 5.84
C GLU A 25 13.36 3.39 5.98
N GLU A 26 12.80 3.10 7.16
CA GLU A 26 11.95 1.92 7.37
C GLU A 26 10.63 2.03 6.60
N VAL A 27 10.03 3.23 6.55
CA VAL A 27 8.83 3.49 5.76
C VAL A 27 9.12 3.35 4.27
N VAL A 28 10.27 3.87 3.82
CA VAL A 28 10.70 3.73 2.42
C VAL A 28 10.91 2.27 2.06
N ARG A 29 11.67 1.52 2.86
CA ARG A 29 11.89 0.07 2.66
C ARG A 29 10.58 -0.72 2.66
N LEU A 30 9.64 -0.38 3.54
CA LEU A 30 8.32 -1.01 3.57
C LEU A 30 7.54 -0.74 2.27
N ALA A 31 7.56 0.49 1.74
CA ALA A 31 6.91 0.81 0.48
C ALA A 31 7.52 0.05 -0.71
N GLU A 32 8.84 -0.12 -0.74
CA GLU A 32 9.55 -0.93 -1.73
C GLU A 32 9.15 -2.41 -1.62
N ASP A 33 9.17 -2.99 -0.41
CA ASP A 33 8.73 -4.36 -0.14
C ASP A 33 7.27 -4.59 -0.57
N MET A 34 6.38 -3.64 -0.26
CA MET A 34 4.98 -3.70 -0.64
C MET A 34 4.80 -3.66 -2.16
N THR A 35 5.58 -2.82 -2.85
CA THR A 35 5.58 -2.72 -4.31
C THR A 35 6.01 -4.05 -4.95
N GLU A 36 7.11 -4.63 -4.47
CA GLU A 36 7.58 -5.94 -4.93
C GLU A 36 6.54 -7.04 -4.67
N THR A 37 5.94 -7.04 -3.48
CA THR A 37 4.89 -7.99 -3.09
C THR A 37 3.66 -7.89 -3.98
N MET A 38 3.20 -6.67 -4.28
CA MET A 38 2.09 -6.39 -5.18
C MET A 38 2.35 -6.96 -6.57
N PHE A 39 3.53 -6.68 -7.16
CA PHE A 39 3.89 -7.21 -8.48
C PHE A 39 4.02 -8.73 -8.48
N ALA A 40 4.65 -9.31 -7.46
CA ALA A 40 4.79 -10.77 -7.34
C ALA A 40 3.44 -11.50 -7.27
N ARG A 41 2.40 -10.82 -6.75
CA ARG A 41 1.04 -11.34 -6.64
C ARG A 41 0.12 -10.91 -7.78
N ARG A 42 0.67 -10.23 -8.81
CA ARG A 42 -0.08 -9.69 -9.95
C ARG A 42 -1.24 -8.76 -9.51
N GLY A 43 -1.03 -8.03 -8.42
CA GLY A 43 -1.98 -7.05 -7.89
C GLY A 43 -1.78 -5.66 -8.50
N ILE A 44 -2.82 -4.82 -8.38
CA ILE A 44 -2.82 -3.41 -8.81
C ILE A 44 -2.56 -2.46 -7.63
N GLY A 45 -2.89 -2.87 -6.40
CA GLY A 45 -2.65 -2.07 -5.21
C GLY A 45 -2.51 -2.93 -3.97
N LEU A 46 -1.80 -2.40 -2.98
CA LEU A 46 -1.57 -3.05 -1.70
C LEU A 46 -1.47 -2.01 -0.58
N ALA A 47 -2.25 -2.19 0.48
CA ALA A 47 -2.19 -1.37 1.69
C ALA A 47 -1.33 -2.02 2.77
N ALA A 48 -0.64 -1.23 3.59
CA ALA A 48 0.25 -1.73 4.63
C ALA A 48 -0.40 -2.73 5.61
N PRO A 49 -1.69 -2.59 6.01
CA PRO A 49 -2.35 -3.59 6.84
C PRO A 49 -2.40 -4.98 6.19
N GLN A 50 -2.46 -5.06 4.85
CA GLN A 50 -2.46 -6.35 4.14
C GLN A 50 -1.12 -7.08 4.22
N VAL A 51 -0.05 -6.44 4.66
CA VAL A 51 1.25 -7.08 4.97
C VAL A 51 1.54 -7.11 6.48
N GLY A 52 0.54 -6.83 7.32
CA GLY A 52 0.65 -6.86 8.78
C GLY A 52 1.01 -5.54 9.45
N GLU A 53 1.20 -4.46 8.69
CA GLU A 53 1.63 -3.16 9.20
C GLU A 53 0.46 -2.19 9.31
N SER A 54 0.01 -1.88 10.53
CA SER A 54 -1.18 -1.04 10.78
C SER A 54 -0.86 0.46 10.71
N ILE A 55 -0.27 0.92 9.60
CA ILE A 55 0.09 2.32 9.33
C ILE A 55 -0.53 2.82 8.01
N SER A 56 -0.69 4.13 7.87
CA SER A 56 -1.38 4.77 6.75
C SER A 56 -0.47 4.90 5.53
N LEU A 57 -0.20 3.76 4.89
CA LEU A 57 0.62 3.62 3.69
C LEU A 57 -0.07 2.69 2.69
N ALA A 58 -0.07 3.08 1.42
CA ALA A 58 -0.54 2.24 0.32
C ALA A 58 0.34 2.41 -0.92
N VAL A 59 0.42 1.37 -1.74
CA VAL A 59 1.02 1.42 -3.08
C VAL A 59 -0.03 1.05 -4.12
N VAL A 60 -0.03 1.75 -5.26
CA VAL A 60 -0.95 1.51 -6.37
C VAL A 60 -0.20 1.64 -7.68
N ASP A 61 -0.34 0.68 -8.57
CA ASP A 61 0.22 0.72 -9.91
C ASP A 61 -0.86 1.14 -10.92
N LEU A 62 -0.67 2.29 -11.56
CA LEU A 62 -1.57 2.83 -12.59
C LEU A 62 -1.04 2.62 -14.01
N SER A 63 -0.08 1.71 -14.16
CA SER A 63 0.45 1.34 -15.47
C SER A 63 -0.62 0.61 -16.28
N LEU A 64 -0.90 1.12 -17.49
CA LEU A 64 -1.85 0.54 -18.44
C LEU A 64 -1.11 0.09 -19.70
N GLY A 65 -1.30 -1.17 -20.11
CA GLY A 65 -0.61 -1.72 -21.28
C GLY A 65 0.91 -1.73 -21.11
N ASP A 66 1.63 -1.12 -22.05
CA ASP A 66 3.10 -1.04 -22.03
C ASP A 66 3.65 0.20 -21.30
N GLU A 67 2.79 1.10 -20.81
CA GLU A 67 3.24 2.26 -20.02
C GLU A 67 3.73 1.82 -18.64
N LYS A 68 5.04 1.78 -18.43
CA LYS A 68 5.67 1.45 -17.14
C LYS A 68 5.92 2.70 -16.30
N GLY A 69 6.05 2.50 -14.98
CA GLY A 69 6.56 3.51 -14.05
C GLY A 69 5.50 4.46 -13.49
N ARG A 70 4.22 4.07 -13.49
CA ARG A 70 3.12 4.85 -12.88
C ARG A 70 2.71 4.28 -11.52
N THR A 71 3.68 3.72 -10.79
CA THR A 71 3.48 3.24 -9.43
C THR A 71 3.50 4.42 -8.46
N LEU A 72 2.42 4.58 -7.71
CA LEU A 72 2.24 5.60 -6.70
C LEU A 72 2.44 5.00 -5.31
N VAL A 73 3.14 5.74 -4.45
CA VAL A 73 3.21 5.49 -3.01
C VAL A 73 2.41 6.59 -2.32
N LEU A 74 1.39 6.20 -1.57
CA LEU A 74 0.47 7.09 -0.86
C LEU A 74 0.74 7.00 0.63
N ILE A 75 1.14 8.13 1.24
CA ILE A 75 1.43 8.25 2.67
C ILE A 75 0.41 9.21 3.26
N ASN A 76 -0.31 8.79 4.30
CA ASN A 76 -1.39 9.56 4.94
C ASN A 76 -2.37 10.19 3.92
N PRO A 77 -2.88 9.45 2.91
CA PRO A 77 -3.76 10.05 1.91
C PRO A 77 -5.07 10.50 2.56
N GLU A 78 -5.59 11.63 2.07
CA GLU A 78 -6.90 12.16 2.45
C GLU A 78 -7.76 12.38 1.21
N VAL A 79 -9.06 12.10 1.35
CA VAL A 79 -10.04 12.41 0.30
C VAL A 79 -10.46 13.87 0.48
N VAL A 80 -10.00 14.74 -0.43
CA VAL A 80 -10.30 16.19 -0.40
C VAL A 80 -11.57 16.57 -1.17
N GLY A 81 -12.11 15.64 -1.95
CA GLY A 81 -13.31 15.82 -2.76
C GLY A 81 -13.70 14.48 -3.38
N GLN A 82 -14.99 14.34 -3.70
CA GLN A 82 -15.53 13.16 -4.34
C GLN A 82 -16.64 13.60 -5.28
N GLU A 83 -16.61 13.07 -6.51
CA GLU A 83 -17.62 13.28 -7.54
C GLU A 83 -17.95 11.92 -8.17
N GLY A 84 -19.19 11.69 -8.58
CA GLY A 84 -19.65 10.37 -9.05
C GLY A 84 -20.07 9.41 -7.93
N GLU A 85 -20.07 8.10 -8.21
CA GLU A 85 -20.39 6.98 -7.27
C GLU A 85 -19.17 6.08 -7.05
#